data_AF-A0A915HMQ2-F1
#
_entry.id   AF-A0A915HMQ2-F1
#
_cell.length_a   1.000
_cell.length_b   1.000
_cell.length_c   1.000
_cell.angle_alpha   90.00
_cell.angle_beta   90.00
_cell.angle_gamma   90.00
#
_symmetry.space_group_name_H-M   'P 1'
#
loop_
_entity.id
_entity.type
_entity.pdbx_description
1 polymer ?
#
loop_
_entity_poly.entity_id
_entity_poly.type
_entity_poly.pdbx_seq_one_letter_code
_entity_poly.pdbx_strand_id
1 'polypeptide(L)'
;MNFRNSGNQNLSFVPNLINLVARSTALHLFRCSASRNPDRVRKSPPEIRKFILNLGLPSQIREEMLTILTKSFHELYRWYEKHSALMVDDKKKFRRSQHLKLCYDLLLWNQLKVCIEDYESAMIIMRENENWPQFQFQFACAYVQKSILDKFDQFRIRTFKKKLCDHPLYDFWFRFLLPKDDDPLFDPIGVSPKQTVSFAFQWAMDNGFYEFTKFLWNRTTDAQRDYMGMLKWRHVVTQAQHSKLYRFLCCEMCAMNHVNIRRINCQIFAGLLDQAVSHSRTAWKSFDLNEDAIEATENLYKQIEFVLAHSCDQMIDFIFRYKDFHFLSLVLQRKNLRVFHLFKQFILKNLLLEGLEHCKPFIPEDQVQAAINLVTNQNVCRRFWWFTF
;
A
#
# COMPACT_ATOMS: atom_id res chain seq x y z
N MET A 1 -4.59 -6.06 25.47
CA MET A 1 -3.32 -5.42 25.88
C MET A 1 -3.35 -3.96 25.45
N ASN A 2 -3.11 -3.09 26.43
CA ASN A 2 -3.32 -1.64 26.50
C ASN A 2 -3.14 -0.83 25.21
N PHE A 3 -4.24 -0.16 24.82
CA PHE A 3 -4.27 0.97 23.91
C PHE A 3 -3.32 2.05 24.41
N ARG A 4 -2.30 2.39 23.62
CA ARG A 4 -1.53 3.62 23.84
C ARG A 4 -2.43 4.81 23.51
N ASN A 5 -2.81 5.54 24.55
CA ASN A 5 -3.19 6.93 24.48
C ASN A 5 -2.04 7.73 23.84
N SER A 6 -2.15 8.00 22.54
CA SER A 6 -1.46 9.12 21.92
C SER A 6 -2.27 10.38 22.20
N GLY A 7 -2.09 10.94 23.39
CA GLY A 7 -2.50 12.30 23.68
C GLY A 7 -1.67 13.24 22.81
N ASN A 8 -2.23 13.65 21.68
CA ASN A 8 -1.97 14.96 21.10
C ASN A 8 -3.32 15.65 20.95
N GLN A 9 -3.38 16.86 21.51
CA GLN A 9 -4.52 17.72 21.61
C GLN A 9 -5.10 18.09 20.23
N ASN A 10 -6.43 18.14 20.17
CA ASN A 10 -7.30 19.09 19.45
C ASN A 10 -6.99 19.46 17.99
N LEU A 11 -7.99 19.25 17.13
CA LEU A 11 -8.76 20.29 16.40
C LEU A 11 -9.51 19.58 15.27
N SER A 12 -10.78 19.95 15.05
CA SER A 12 -11.53 19.57 13.86
C SER A 12 -10.73 19.96 12.60
N PHE A 13 -10.00 19.00 12.05
CA PHE A 13 -9.09 19.23 10.93
C PHE A 13 -9.93 19.36 9.66
N VAL A 14 -10.28 20.60 9.30
CA VAL A 14 -10.90 20.91 8.02
C VAL A 14 -9.86 20.57 6.93
N PRO A 15 -10.16 19.69 5.97
CA PRO A 15 -9.24 19.40 4.88
C PRO A 15 -8.83 20.71 4.20
N ASN A 16 -7.51 20.98 4.08
CA ASN A 16 -7.01 22.14 3.36
C ASN A 16 -7.69 22.20 1.97
N LEU A 17 -8.17 23.37 1.55
CA LEU A 17 -8.82 23.59 0.25
C LEU A 17 -8.01 22.99 -0.89
N ILE A 18 -6.67 23.06 -0.81
CA ILE A 18 -5.74 22.44 -1.75
C ILE A 18 -5.98 20.93 -1.89
N ASN A 19 -6.20 20.21 -0.79
CA ASN A 19 -6.49 18.77 -0.79
C ASN A 19 -7.81 18.47 -1.50
N LEU A 20 -8.86 19.25 -1.21
CA LEU A 20 -10.18 19.04 -1.80
C LEU A 20 -10.15 19.29 -3.31
N VAL A 21 -9.55 20.41 -3.73
CA VAL A 21 -9.40 20.76 -5.14
C VAL A 21 -8.56 19.73 -5.89
N ALA A 22 -7.43 19.30 -5.31
CA ALA A 22 -6.57 18.30 -5.95
C ALA A 22 -7.27 16.94 -6.10
N ARG A 23 -8.02 16.49 -5.10
CA ARG A 23 -8.78 15.22 -5.17
C ARG A 23 -9.90 15.29 -6.20
N SER A 24 -10.68 16.36 -6.20
CA SER A 24 -11.75 16.59 -7.19
C SER A 24 -11.17 16.64 -8.61
N THR A 25 -10.06 17.35 -8.79
CA THR A 25 -9.34 17.42 -10.06
C THR A 25 -8.82 16.05 -10.49
N ALA A 26 -8.24 15.26 -9.58
CA ALA A 26 -7.81 13.89 -9.88
C ALA A 26 -8.98 13.03 -10.35
N LEU A 27 -10.10 13.04 -9.65
CA LEU A 27 -11.29 12.27 -10.01
C LEU A 27 -11.80 12.62 -11.41
N HIS A 28 -11.94 13.93 -11.70
CA HIS A 28 -12.40 14.40 -12.99
C HIS A 28 -11.47 13.96 -14.13
N LEU A 29 -10.17 14.22 -13.97
CA LEU A 29 -9.18 13.86 -14.97
C LEU A 29 -9.02 12.34 -15.12
N PHE A 30 -9.10 11.57 -14.03
CA PHE A 30 -9.08 10.11 -14.08
C PHE A 30 -10.27 9.58 -14.88
N ARG A 31 -11.48 10.12 -14.70
CA ARG A 31 -12.65 9.77 -15.52
C ARG A 31 -12.40 10.02 -17.00
N CYS A 32 -11.94 11.23 -17.34
CA CYS A 32 -11.64 11.61 -18.71
C CYS A 32 -10.57 10.70 -19.35
N SER A 33 -9.51 10.37 -18.61
CA SER A 33 -8.37 9.61 -19.13
C SER A 33 -8.61 8.10 -19.15
N ALA A 34 -9.17 7.52 -18.08
CA ALA A 34 -9.49 6.09 -17.99
C ALA A 34 -10.57 5.67 -19.00
N SER A 35 -11.40 6.60 -19.49
CA SER A 35 -12.34 6.36 -20.60
C SER A 35 -11.61 5.93 -21.89
N ARG A 36 -10.40 6.44 -22.13
CA ARG A 36 -9.63 6.23 -23.36
C ARG A 36 -8.58 5.12 -23.21
N ASN A 37 -7.83 5.07 -22.11
CA ASN A 37 -6.90 3.98 -21.79
C ASN A 37 -6.44 4.07 -20.30
N PRO A 38 -6.67 3.04 -19.45
CA PRO A 38 -6.16 3.00 -18.07
C PRO A 38 -4.64 3.15 -17.96
N ASP A 39 -3.88 2.58 -18.91
CA ASP A 39 -2.42 2.62 -18.91
C ASP A 39 -1.88 4.02 -19.23
N ARG A 40 -2.68 4.85 -19.94
CA ARG A 40 -2.35 6.28 -20.15
C ARG A 40 -2.50 7.10 -18.88
N VAL A 41 -3.29 6.66 -17.89
CA VAL A 41 -3.44 7.39 -16.63
C VAL A 41 -2.12 7.39 -15.85
N ARG A 42 -1.35 6.28 -15.90
CA ARG A 42 0.00 6.21 -15.34
C ARG A 42 0.97 7.20 -16.01
N LYS A 43 0.73 7.50 -17.30
CA LYS A 43 1.49 8.46 -18.13
C LYS A 43 0.87 9.86 -18.22
N SER A 44 -0.24 10.12 -17.52
CA SER A 44 -0.94 11.43 -17.49
C SER A 44 -0.31 12.53 -16.60
N PRO A 45 0.63 12.26 -15.67
CA PRO A 45 1.29 13.31 -14.90
C PRO A 45 1.91 14.47 -15.71
N PRO A 46 2.47 14.30 -16.93
CA PRO A 46 3.09 15.40 -17.68
C PRO A 46 2.09 16.45 -18.18
N GLU A 47 0.93 16.05 -18.69
CA GLU A 47 -0.10 16.98 -19.20
C GLU A 47 -0.73 17.78 -18.06
N ILE A 48 -0.99 17.09 -16.95
CA ILE A 48 -1.52 17.66 -15.72
C ILE A 48 -0.50 18.59 -15.07
N ARG A 49 0.78 18.20 -15.10
CA ARG A 49 1.88 19.03 -14.64
C ARG A 49 1.99 20.29 -15.48
N LYS A 50 1.89 20.19 -16.80
CA LYS A 50 1.87 21.34 -17.72
C LYS A 50 0.68 22.27 -17.43
N PHE A 51 -0.51 21.71 -17.19
CA PHE A 51 -1.68 22.49 -16.80
C PHE A 51 -1.46 23.26 -15.48
N ILE A 52 -1.00 22.59 -14.42
CA ILE A 52 -0.76 23.25 -13.11
C ILE A 52 0.38 24.27 -13.19
N LEU A 53 1.43 23.99 -13.94
CA LEU A 53 2.54 24.93 -14.13
C LEU A 53 2.09 26.21 -14.84
N ASN A 54 1.10 26.10 -15.74
CA ASN A 54 0.48 27.21 -16.44
C ASN A 54 -0.54 27.98 -15.58
N LEU A 55 -0.95 27.46 -14.42
CA LEU A 55 -1.72 28.24 -13.46
C LEU A 55 -0.80 29.30 -12.86
N GLY A 56 -1.27 30.55 -12.81
CA GLY A 56 -0.57 31.69 -12.20
C GLY A 56 -0.46 31.61 -10.67
N LEU A 57 -0.27 30.41 -10.12
CA LEU A 57 -0.20 30.12 -8.70
C LEU A 57 1.24 30.27 -8.17
N PRO A 58 1.41 30.65 -6.88
CA PRO A 58 2.71 30.64 -6.21
C PRO A 58 3.40 29.27 -6.32
N SER A 59 4.74 29.26 -6.43
CA SER A 59 5.55 28.04 -6.60
C SER A 59 5.27 26.96 -5.55
N GLN A 60 5.20 27.35 -4.27
CA GLN A 60 4.93 26.45 -3.16
C GLN A 60 3.56 25.76 -3.28
N ILE A 61 2.52 26.52 -3.66
CA ILE A 61 1.17 25.98 -3.86
C ILE A 61 1.14 25.03 -5.06
N ARG A 62 1.84 25.36 -6.15
CA ARG A 62 1.95 24.48 -7.32
C ARG A 62 2.62 23.16 -6.97
N GLU A 63 3.72 23.18 -6.23
CA GLU A 63 4.43 21.97 -5.81
C GLU A 63 3.56 21.09 -4.89
N GLU A 64 2.84 21.70 -3.95
CA GLU A 64 1.93 20.99 -3.05
C GLU A 64 0.76 20.37 -3.82
N MET A 65 0.12 21.14 -4.72
CA MET A 65 -0.95 20.65 -5.60
C MET A 65 -0.48 19.49 -6.47
N LEU A 66 0.68 19.61 -7.12
CA LEU A 66 1.26 18.54 -7.95
C LEU A 66 1.48 17.27 -7.14
N THR A 67 1.99 17.41 -5.93
CA THR A 67 2.25 16.29 -5.02
C THR A 67 0.95 15.58 -4.63
N ILE A 68 -0.06 16.34 -4.17
CA ILE A 68 -1.34 15.78 -3.74
C ILE A 68 -2.09 15.16 -4.92
N LEU A 69 -2.06 15.83 -6.07
CA LEU A 69 -2.74 15.34 -7.27
C LEU A 69 -2.11 14.03 -7.75
N THR A 70 -0.78 13.98 -7.83
CA THR A 70 -0.04 12.76 -8.15
C THR A 70 -0.39 11.63 -7.18
N LYS A 71 -0.43 11.89 -5.88
CA LYS A 71 -0.86 10.90 -4.87
C LYS A 71 -2.30 10.43 -5.10
N SER A 72 -3.21 11.35 -5.42
CA SER A 72 -4.63 11.04 -5.66
C SER A 72 -4.82 10.16 -6.90
N PHE A 73 -4.04 10.39 -7.97
CA PHE A 73 -4.05 9.54 -9.16
C PHE A 73 -3.57 8.12 -8.89
N HIS A 74 -2.43 8.00 -8.19
CA HIS A 74 -1.92 6.68 -7.80
C HIS A 74 -2.95 5.94 -6.96
N GLU A 75 -3.63 6.64 -6.07
CA GLU A 75 -4.64 6.03 -5.21
C GLU A 75 -5.89 5.57 -5.98
N LEU A 76 -6.38 6.38 -6.92
CA LEU A 76 -7.48 5.97 -7.81
C LEU A 76 -7.11 4.76 -8.67
N TYR A 77 -5.88 4.75 -9.18
CA TYR A 77 -5.35 3.64 -9.96
C TYR A 77 -5.25 2.37 -9.11
N ARG A 78 -4.67 2.48 -7.90
CA ARG A 78 -4.58 1.41 -6.90
C ARG A 78 -5.96 0.84 -6.56
N TRP A 79 -6.96 1.70 -6.37
CA TRP A 79 -8.34 1.27 -6.15
C TRP A 79 -8.91 0.54 -7.37
N TYR A 80 -8.73 1.09 -8.57
CA TYR A 80 -9.22 0.49 -9.81
C TYR A 80 -8.59 -0.88 -10.08
N GLU A 81 -7.26 -1.02 -9.98
CA GLU A 81 -6.57 -2.30 -10.18
C GLU A 81 -7.10 -3.35 -9.21
N LYS A 82 -7.14 -3.03 -7.90
CA LYS A 82 -7.67 -3.92 -6.87
C LYS A 82 -9.08 -4.43 -7.19
N HIS A 83 -10.00 -3.55 -7.57
CA HIS A 83 -11.39 -3.95 -7.82
C HIS A 83 -11.60 -4.55 -9.20
N SER A 84 -10.74 -4.24 -10.17
CA SER A 84 -10.76 -4.89 -11.49
C SER A 84 -10.46 -6.38 -11.39
N ALA A 85 -9.66 -6.80 -10.41
CA ALA A 85 -9.38 -8.20 -10.13
C ALA A 85 -10.63 -9.01 -9.74
N LEU A 86 -11.73 -8.36 -9.33
CA LEU A 86 -13.01 -9.03 -9.09
C LEU A 86 -13.69 -9.44 -10.39
N MET A 87 -13.39 -8.75 -11.48
CA MET A 87 -14.13 -8.87 -12.73
C MET A 87 -13.52 -9.98 -13.59
N VAL A 88 -14.26 -11.08 -13.72
CA VAL A 88 -13.94 -12.11 -14.71
C VAL A 88 -14.29 -11.55 -16.09
N ASP A 89 -13.28 -10.97 -16.75
CA ASP A 89 -13.40 -10.37 -18.08
C ASP A 89 -13.30 -11.45 -19.17
N ASP A 90 -14.35 -11.59 -19.97
CA ASP A 90 -14.30 -12.39 -21.20
C ASP A 90 -13.45 -11.63 -22.23
N LYS A 91 -12.34 -12.23 -22.69
CA LYS A 91 -11.39 -11.65 -23.66
C LYS A 91 -12.02 -11.11 -24.96
N LYS A 92 -13.28 -11.43 -25.24
CA LYS A 92 -14.01 -11.10 -26.48
C LYS A 92 -15.16 -10.08 -26.31
N LYS A 93 -15.50 -9.65 -25.09
CA LYS A 93 -16.60 -8.71 -24.84
C LYS A 93 -16.13 -7.58 -23.92
N PHE A 94 -16.86 -6.47 -23.95
CA PHE A 94 -16.69 -5.27 -23.13
C PHE A 94 -16.08 -5.60 -21.75
N ARG A 95 -14.93 -4.98 -21.42
CA ARG A 95 -14.23 -5.22 -20.15
C ARG A 95 -15.17 -4.83 -19.00
N ARG A 96 -15.66 -5.81 -18.22
CA ARG A 96 -16.61 -5.59 -17.12
C ARG A 96 -16.00 -4.68 -16.05
N SER A 97 -14.68 -4.72 -15.90
CA SER A 97 -13.89 -3.75 -15.13
C SER A 97 -14.17 -2.28 -15.48
N GLN A 98 -14.65 -1.95 -16.68
CA GLN A 98 -15.04 -0.58 -17.04
C GLN A 98 -16.26 -0.07 -16.28
N HIS A 99 -17.12 -0.94 -15.75
CA HIS A 99 -18.27 -0.51 -14.95
C HIS A 99 -17.86 0.12 -13.61
N LEU A 100 -16.65 -0.19 -13.13
CA LEU A 100 -16.08 0.46 -11.94
C LEU A 100 -15.99 1.99 -12.11
N LYS A 101 -15.95 2.48 -13.35
CA LYS A 101 -15.95 3.92 -13.65
C LYS A 101 -17.23 4.61 -13.22
N LEU A 102 -18.36 3.92 -13.26
CA LEU A 102 -19.65 4.44 -12.80
C LEU A 102 -19.68 4.62 -11.28
N CYS A 103 -18.75 3.97 -10.56
CA CYS A 103 -18.67 4.02 -9.11
C CYS A 103 -17.72 5.12 -8.58
N TYR A 104 -17.03 5.87 -9.45
CA TYR A 104 -16.03 6.84 -8.98
C TYR A 104 -16.62 8.02 -8.18
N ASP A 105 -17.90 8.34 -8.37
CA ASP A 105 -18.62 9.32 -7.55
C ASP A 105 -18.96 8.79 -6.16
N LEU A 106 -18.94 7.47 -5.98
CA LEU A 106 -19.28 6.77 -4.74
C LEU A 106 -18.05 6.52 -3.86
N LEU A 107 -16.85 6.92 -4.31
CA LEU A 107 -15.61 6.72 -3.57
C LEU A 107 -15.50 7.70 -2.41
N LEU A 108 -15.41 7.15 -1.20
CA LEU A 108 -15.16 7.94 -0.01
C LEU A 108 -13.65 8.13 0.18
N TRP A 109 -13.24 9.39 0.29
CA TRP A 109 -11.85 9.76 0.57
C TRP A 109 -11.66 9.98 2.06
N ASN A 110 -10.55 9.49 2.59
CA ASN A 110 -10.14 9.78 3.96
C ASN A 110 -9.93 11.29 4.14
N GLN A 111 -10.43 11.84 5.24
CA GLN A 111 -10.37 13.29 5.48
C GLN A 111 -8.94 13.78 5.74
N LEU A 112 -8.10 12.93 6.33
CA LEU A 112 -6.75 13.28 6.81
C LEU A 112 -5.64 12.85 5.84
N LYS A 113 -5.90 11.86 4.98
CA LYS A 113 -4.91 11.25 4.09
C LYS A 113 -5.43 11.21 2.67
N VAL A 114 -4.52 11.24 1.70
CA VAL A 114 -4.85 11.00 0.29
C VAL A 114 -5.01 9.49 0.09
N CYS A 115 -6.08 8.95 0.65
CA CYS A 115 -6.45 7.56 0.48
C CYS A 115 -7.96 7.36 0.37
N ILE A 116 -8.37 6.31 -0.33
CA ILE A 116 -9.77 5.89 -0.48
C ILE A 116 -10.11 4.90 0.64
N GLU A 117 -11.25 5.12 1.30
CA GLU A 117 -11.84 4.20 2.27
C GLU A 117 -12.49 3.03 1.53
N ASP A 118 -11.68 2.02 1.20
CA ASP A 118 -12.07 0.85 0.40
C ASP A 118 -13.36 0.17 0.88
N TYR A 119 -13.43 -0.12 2.18
CA TYR A 119 -14.56 -0.82 2.79
C TYR A 119 -15.85 0.00 2.70
N GLU A 120 -15.82 1.25 3.16
CA GLU A 120 -17.00 2.12 3.16
C GLU A 120 -17.47 2.42 1.73
N SER A 121 -16.53 2.66 0.81
CA SER A 121 -16.84 2.83 -0.61
C SER A 121 -17.51 1.59 -1.19
N ALA A 122 -16.98 0.39 -0.87
CA ALA A 122 -17.59 -0.87 -1.30
C ALA A 122 -19.02 -1.04 -0.76
N MET A 123 -19.29 -0.60 0.47
CA MET A 123 -20.62 -0.69 1.05
C MET A 123 -21.64 0.21 0.34
N ILE A 124 -21.25 1.45 0.01
CA ILE A 124 -22.09 2.36 -0.78
C ILE A 124 -22.31 1.76 -2.17
N ILE A 125 -21.23 1.33 -2.83
CA ILE A 125 -21.30 0.74 -4.17
C ILE A 125 -22.27 -0.46 -4.20
N MET A 126 -22.22 -1.36 -3.21
CA MET A 126 -23.15 -2.49 -3.13
C MET A 126 -24.61 -2.09 -2.91
N ARG A 127 -24.86 -0.98 -2.20
CA ARG A 127 -26.20 -0.45 -1.94
C ARG A 127 -26.77 0.25 -3.17
N GLU A 128 -25.98 1.09 -3.82
CA GLU A 128 -26.40 1.83 -5.02
C GLU A 128 -26.58 0.91 -6.24
N ASN A 129 -26.03 -0.30 -6.21
CA ASN A 129 -26.10 -1.28 -7.29
C ASN A 129 -26.94 -2.52 -6.93
N GLU A 130 -27.99 -2.38 -6.12
CA GLU A 130 -28.91 -3.47 -5.75
C GLU A 130 -29.55 -4.16 -6.96
N ASN A 131 -29.79 -3.41 -8.04
CA ASN A 131 -30.34 -3.94 -9.30
C ASN A 131 -29.34 -4.78 -10.12
N TRP A 132 -28.09 -4.92 -9.65
CA TRP A 132 -27.08 -5.76 -10.29
C TRP A 132 -26.58 -6.87 -9.34
N PRO A 133 -27.34 -7.97 -9.23
CA PRO A 133 -27.06 -9.06 -8.28
C PRO A 133 -25.65 -9.64 -8.34
N GLN A 134 -25.11 -9.85 -9.54
CA GLN A 134 -23.77 -10.41 -9.70
C GLN A 134 -22.69 -9.45 -9.17
N PHE A 135 -22.80 -8.17 -9.48
CA PHE A 135 -21.83 -7.17 -9.03
C PHE A 135 -21.87 -7.01 -7.50
N GLN A 136 -23.07 -7.00 -6.93
CA GLN A 136 -23.26 -7.00 -5.48
C GLN A 136 -22.66 -8.26 -4.83
N PHE A 137 -22.88 -9.44 -5.42
CA PHE A 137 -22.27 -10.69 -4.96
C PHE A 137 -20.74 -10.64 -4.98
N GLN A 138 -20.14 -10.14 -6.07
CA GLN A 138 -18.68 -10.06 -6.23
C GLN A 138 -18.03 -9.17 -5.14
N PHE A 139 -18.61 -8.00 -4.87
CA PHE A 139 -18.15 -7.13 -3.77
C PHE A 139 -18.41 -7.76 -2.40
N ALA A 140 -19.56 -8.39 -2.19
CA ALA A 140 -19.90 -9.03 -0.93
C ALA A 140 -18.93 -10.18 -0.59
N CYS A 141 -18.50 -10.93 -1.60
CA CYS A 141 -17.45 -11.94 -1.46
C CYS A 141 -16.11 -11.31 -1.03
N ALA A 142 -15.67 -10.25 -1.70
CA ALA A 142 -14.36 -9.62 -1.47
C ALA A 142 -14.28 -8.89 -0.11
N TYR A 143 -15.39 -8.32 0.34
CA TYR A 143 -15.52 -7.57 1.59
C TYR A 143 -16.23 -8.35 2.71
N VAL A 144 -16.47 -9.65 2.50
CA VAL A 144 -17.01 -10.58 3.51
C VAL A 144 -18.36 -10.11 4.09
N GLN A 145 -19.25 -9.61 3.24
CA GLN A 145 -20.58 -9.14 3.63
C GLN A 145 -21.57 -10.29 3.70
N LYS A 146 -21.49 -11.09 4.78
CA LYS A 146 -22.35 -12.25 4.99
C LYS A 146 -23.85 -11.92 4.89
N SER A 147 -24.28 -10.82 5.49
CA SER A 147 -25.68 -10.38 5.44
C SER A 147 -26.20 -10.11 4.03
N ILE A 148 -25.31 -9.83 3.07
CA ILE A 148 -25.66 -9.70 1.65
C ILE A 148 -25.60 -11.07 0.97
N LEU A 149 -24.56 -11.87 1.25
CA LEU A 149 -24.40 -13.23 0.70
C LEU A 149 -25.59 -14.14 1.05
N ASP A 150 -26.12 -14.01 2.27
CA ASP A 150 -27.25 -14.80 2.77
C ASP A 150 -28.58 -14.48 2.06
N LYS A 151 -28.66 -13.36 1.32
CA LYS A 151 -29.85 -13.00 0.52
C LYS A 151 -29.96 -13.76 -0.80
N PHE A 152 -28.88 -14.40 -1.26
CA PHE A 152 -28.89 -15.13 -2.52
C PHE A 152 -29.33 -16.58 -2.29
N ASP A 153 -30.44 -16.97 -2.91
CA ASP A 153 -30.88 -18.36 -2.90
C ASP A 153 -29.89 -19.31 -3.62
N GLN A 154 -30.03 -20.61 -3.37
CA GLN A 154 -29.14 -21.62 -3.96
C GLN A 154 -29.19 -21.63 -5.50
N PHE A 155 -30.31 -21.26 -6.11
CA PHE A 155 -30.43 -21.23 -7.57
C PHE A 155 -29.55 -20.12 -8.15
N ARG A 156 -29.62 -18.90 -7.60
CA ARG A 156 -28.77 -17.76 -7.96
C ARG A 156 -27.30 -18.08 -7.75
N ILE A 157 -26.94 -18.68 -6.62
CA ILE A 157 -25.55 -19.09 -6.34
C ILE A 157 -25.07 -20.08 -7.40
N ARG A 158 -25.87 -21.08 -7.79
CA ARG A 158 -25.53 -22.01 -8.88
C ARG A 158 -25.41 -21.31 -10.23
N THR A 159 -26.23 -20.30 -10.53
CA THR A 159 -26.10 -19.47 -11.74
C THR A 159 -24.79 -18.68 -11.74
N PHE A 160 -24.42 -18.06 -10.62
CA PHE A 160 -23.14 -17.35 -10.48
C PHE A 160 -21.96 -18.29 -10.61
N LYS A 161 -22.05 -19.50 -10.05
CA LYS A 161 -21.00 -20.52 -10.19
C LYS A 161 -20.67 -20.84 -11.64
N LYS A 162 -21.66 -20.91 -12.52
CA LYS A 162 -21.42 -21.13 -13.97
C LYS A 162 -20.72 -19.96 -14.66
N LYS A 163 -20.81 -18.74 -14.12
CA LYS A 163 -20.28 -17.51 -14.73
C LYS A 163 -18.95 -17.06 -14.14
N LEU A 164 -18.68 -17.44 -12.89
CA LEU A 164 -17.59 -16.95 -12.06
C LEU A 164 -16.66 -18.09 -11.59
N CYS A 165 -16.79 -19.29 -12.16
CA CYS A 165 -15.89 -20.41 -11.87
C CYS A 165 -14.44 -20.07 -12.25
N ASP A 166 -13.50 -20.85 -11.71
CA ASP A 166 -12.06 -20.76 -11.97
C ASP A 166 -11.43 -19.48 -11.43
N HIS A 167 -12.14 -18.78 -10.57
CA HIS A 167 -11.66 -17.60 -9.87
C HIS A 167 -11.49 -17.93 -8.38
N PRO A 168 -10.27 -17.79 -7.80
CA PRO A 168 -9.97 -18.26 -6.44
C PRO A 168 -10.94 -17.75 -5.35
N LEU A 169 -11.33 -16.48 -5.43
CA LEU A 169 -12.32 -15.89 -4.51
C LEU A 169 -13.68 -16.61 -4.60
N TYR A 170 -14.19 -16.81 -5.80
CA TYR A 170 -15.55 -17.29 -6.00
C TYR A 170 -15.64 -18.79 -5.80
N ASP A 171 -14.64 -19.55 -6.23
CA ASP A 171 -14.57 -20.99 -5.95
C ASP A 171 -14.56 -21.28 -4.44
N PHE A 172 -13.86 -20.45 -3.66
CA PHE A 172 -13.96 -20.48 -2.20
C PHE A 172 -15.38 -20.23 -1.71
N TRP A 173 -16.01 -19.12 -2.13
CA TRP A 173 -17.36 -18.77 -1.65
C TRP A 173 -18.42 -19.76 -2.11
N PHE A 174 -18.34 -20.33 -3.31
CA PHE A 174 -19.27 -21.37 -3.75
C PHE A 174 -19.15 -22.63 -2.91
N ARG A 175 -17.92 -23.03 -2.53
CA ARG A 175 -17.72 -24.16 -1.63
C ARG A 175 -18.17 -23.83 -0.20
N PHE A 176 -18.00 -22.59 0.25
CA PHE A 176 -18.43 -22.14 1.57
C PHE A 176 -19.96 -22.04 1.69
N LEU A 177 -20.64 -21.52 0.66
CA LEU A 177 -22.10 -21.30 0.65
C LEU A 177 -22.90 -22.53 0.20
N LEU A 178 -22.28 -23.45 -0.54
CA LEU A 178 -22.86 -24.74 -0.92
C LEU A 178 -22.00 -25.87 -0.32
N PRO A 179 -21.96 -26.00 1.03
CA PRO A 179 -21.15 -27.00 1.69
C PRO A 179 -21.58 -28.41 1.26
N LYS A 180 -20.59 -29.30 1.15
CA LYS A 180 -20.80 -30.74 1.09
C LYS A 180 -20.51 -31.30 2.48
N ASP A 181 -21.38 -32.14 3.00
CA ASP A 181 -21.32 -32.62 4.39
C ASP A 181 -20.02 -33.40 4.70
N ASP A 182 -19.40 -34.01 3.68
CA ASP A 182 -18.25 -34.92 3.86
C ASP A 182 -16.86 -34.28 3.66
N ASP A 183 -16.75 -32.98 3.32
CA ASP A 183 -15.47 -32.37 2.96
C ASP A 183 -15.31 -30.92 3.48
N PRO A 184 -15.07 -30.73 4.79
CA PRO A 184 -15.04 -29.41 5.41
C PRO A 184 -13.97 -28.52 4.79
N LEU A 185 -14.28 -27.25 4.53
CA LEU A 185 -13.37 -26.34 3.83
C LEU A 185 -12.10 -26.01 4.65
N PHE A 186 -12.25 -25.94 5.96
CA PHE A 186 -11.16 -25.69 6.91
C PHE A 186 -10.85 -26.99 7.66
N ASP A 187 -9.62 -27.45 7.53
CA ASP A 187 -9.11 -28.63 8.23
C ASP A 187 -8.35 -28.18 9.49
N PRO A 188 -8.80 -28.56 10.70
CA PRO A 188 -8.13 -28.17 11.94
C PRO A 188 -6.86 -28.98 12.23
N ILE A 189 -6.61 -30.09 11.54
CA ILE A 189 -5.50 -31.01 11.81
C ILE A 189 -4.32 -30.75 10.87
N GLY A 190 -4.59 -30.38 9.62
CA GLY A 190 -3.57 -30.19 8.59
C GLY A 190 -2.60 -29.03 8.87
N VAL A 191 -1.31 -29.26 8.61
CA VAL A 191 -0.25 -28.23 8.64
C VAL A 191 -0.42 -27.22 7.51
N SER A 192 -0.89 -27.67 6.35
CA SER A 192 -1.24 -26.82 5.21
C SER A 192 -2.75 -26.73 5.05
N PRO A 193 -3.28 -25.56 4.64
CA PRO A 193 -4.69 -25.42 4.36
C PRO A 193 -5.05 -26.15 3.05
N LYS A 194 -6.33 -26.50 2.89
CA LYS A 194 -6.84 -27.04 1.63
C LYS A 194 -6.54 -26.08 0.48
N GLN A 195 -6.31 -26.63 -0.71
CA GLN A 195 -5.89 -25.88 -1.89
C GLN A 195 -6.82 -24.69 -2.20
N THR A 196 -8.15 -24.87 -2.08
CA THR A 196 -9.13 -23.79 -2.26
C THR A 196 -8.90 -22.62 -1.32
N VAL A 197 -8.60 -22.89 -0.04
CA VAL A 197 -8.31 -21.85 0.96
C VAL A 197 -6.97 -21.18 0.65
N SER A 198 -5.95 -21.96 0.31
CA SER A 198 -4.62 -21.44 -0.05
C SER A 198 -4.69 -20.49 -1.26
N PHE A 199 -5.39 -20.89 -2.33
CA PHE A 199 -5.54 -20.05 -3.52
C PHE A 199 -6.35 -18.78 -3.26
N ALA A 200 -7.45 -18.89 -2.50
CA ALA A 200 -8.24 -17.73 -2.12
C ALA A 200 -7.43 -16.75 -1.26
N PHE A 201 -6.62 -17.26 -0.33
CA PHE A 201 -5.75 -16.46 0.53
C PHE A 201 -4.67 -15.75 -0.28
N GLN A 202 -3.96 -16.46 -1.16
CA GLN A 202 -2.95 -15.88 -2.04
C GLN A 202 -3.54 -14.80 -2.94
N TRP A 203 -4.67 -15.08 -3.58
CA TRP A 203 -5.37 -14.10 -4.41
C TRP A 203 -5.78 -12.86 -3.61
N ALA A 204 -6.29 -13.03 -2.39
CA ALA A 204 -6.68 -11.91 -1.52
C ALA A 204 -5.47 -11.03 -1.14
N MET A 205 -4.32 -11.68 -0.87
CA MET A 205 -3.07 -10.98 -0.57
C MET A 205 -2.54 -10.20 -1.78
N ASP A 206 -2.46 -10.86 -2.93
CA ASP A 206 -1.92 -10.29 -4.17
C ASP A 206 -2.74 -9.08 -4.66
N ASN A 207 -4.03 -8.99 -4.28
CA ASN A 207 -4.94 -7.91 -4.68
C ASN A 207 -5.37 -6.98 -3.53
N GLY A 208 -4.85 -7.16 -2.31
CA GLY A 208 -5.10 -6.20 -1.22
C GLY A 208 -6.45 -6.28 -0.53
N PHE A 209 -7.15 -7.41 -0.56
CA PHE A 209 -8.47 -7.58 0.08
C PHE A 209 -8.34 -7.94 1.56
N TYR A 210 -8.04 -6.93 2.39
CA TYR A 210 -7.82 -7.06 3.84
C TYR A 210 -8.94 -7.83 4.56
N GLU A 211 -10.20 -7.49 4.31
CA GLU A 211 -11.35 -8.09 5.01
C GLU A 211 -11.40 -9.61 4.77
N PHE A 212 -11.17 -10.03 3.51
CA PHE A 212 -11.16 -11.44 3.15
C PHE A 212 -9.91 -12.16 3.65
N THR A 213 -8.73 -11.55 3.57
CA THR A 213 -7.51 -12.10 4.19
C THR A 213 -7.71 -12.33 5.68
N LYS A 214 -8.26 -11.35 6.41
CA LYS A 214 -8.54 -11.47 7.85
C LYS A 214 -9.57 -12.55 8.15
N PHE A 215 -10.60 -12.68 7.31
CA PHE A 215 -11.62 -13.71 7.46
C PHE A 215 -11.04 -15.13 7.35
N LEU A 216 -10.15 -15.35 6.38
CA LEU A 216 -9.45 -16.62 6.18
C LEU A 216 -8.44 -16.86 7.30
N TRP A 217 -7.62 -15.85 7.63
CA TRP A 217 -6.63 -15.91 8.71
C TRP A 217 -7.24 -16.39 10.02
N ASN A 218 -8.38 -15.82 10.42
CA ASN A 218 -9.03 -16.16 11.68
C ASN A 218 -9.66 -17.56 11.71
N ARG A 219 -9.69 -18.28 10.58
CA ARG A 219 -10.27 -19.63 10.45
C ARG A 219 -9.23 -20.73 10.19
N THR A 220 -7.98 -20.35 9.99
CA THR A 220 -6.86 -21.29 9.83
C THR A 220 -6.08 -21.44 11.13
N THR A 221 -5.41 -22.56 11.30
CA THR A 221 -4.53 -22.83 12.46
C THR A 221 -3.23 -22.02 12.36
N ASP A 222 -2.47 -21.92 13.46
CA ASP A 222 -1.20 -21.18 13.46
C ASP A 222 -0.18 -21.76 12.47
N ALA A 223 -0.10 -23.09 12.35
CA ALA A 223 0.76 -23.74 11.36
C ALA A 223 0.39 -23.35 9.92
N GLN A 224 -0.91 -23.31 9.62
CA GLN A 224 -1.41 -22.89 8.30
C GLN A 224 -1.16 -21.40 8.04
N ARG A 225 -1.31 -20.54 9.06
CA ARG A 225 -1.03 -19.10 8.97
C ARG A 225 0.44 -18.82 8.69
N ASP A 226 1.35 -19.51 9.39
CA ASP A 226 2.79 -19.40 9.14
C ASP A 226 3.13 -19.84 7.70
N TYR A 227 2.61 -21.00 7.27
CA TYR A 227 2.79 -21.51 5.91
C TYR A 227 2.30 -20.53 4.83
N MET A 228 1.04 -20.10 4.91
CA MET A 228 0.44 -19.20 3.93
C MET A 228 1.10 -17.81 3.93
N GLY A 229 1.39 -17.28 5.12
CA GLY A 229 2.02 -15.98 5.28
C GLY A 229 3.41 -15.95 4.66
N MET A 230 4.25 -16.97 4.93
CA MET A 230 5.61 -17.03 4.37
C MET A 230 5.61 -17.09 2.84
N LEU A 231 4.68 -17.83 2.23
CA LEU A 231 4.67 -18.09 0.78
C LEU A 231 4.61 -16.79 -0.04
N LYS A 232 3.92 -15.76 0.45
CA LYS A 232 3.66 -14.51 -0.27
C LYS A 232 4.21 -13.26 0.41
N TRP A 233 4.84 -13.38 1.60
CA TRP A 233 5.31 -12.23 2.35
C TRP A 233 6.22 -11.31 1.54
N ARG A 234 7.22 -11.87 0.86
CA ARG A 234 8.15 -11.08 0.03
C ARG A 234 7.42 -10.29 -1.05
N HIS A 235 6.45 -10.92 -1.71
CA HIS A 235 5.66 -10.28 -2.75
C HIS A 235 4.88 -9.08 -2.21
N VAL A 236 4.16 -9.26 -1.09
CA VAL A 236 3.39 -8.22 -0.43
C VAL A 236 4.26 -7.04 0.01
N VAL A 237 5.45 -7.29 0.54
CA VAL A 237 6.40 -6.24 0.92
C VAL A 237 6.88 -5.46 -0.32
N THR A 238 7.22 -6.16 -1.41
CA THR A 238 7.76 -5.53 -2.63
C THR A 238 6.73 -4.75 -3.44
N GLN A 239 5.46 -5.18 -3.46
CA GLN A 239 4.43 -4.44 -4.18
C GLN A 239 4.12 -3.10 -3.52
N ALA A 240 4.14 -3.03 -2.18
CA ALA A 240 3.98 -1.79 -1.42
C ALA A 240 2.71 -0.98 -1.77
N GLN A 241 1.60 -1.66 -2.09
CA GLN A 241 0.36 -1.01 -2.52
C GLN A 241 -0.73 -0.97 -1.44
N HIS A 242 -0.84 -2.03 -0.63
CA HIS A 242 -2.00 -2.25 0.23
C HIS A 242 -1.64 -2.11 1.71
N SER A 243 -1.55 -0.87 2.18
CA SER A 243 -1.06 -0.52 3.53
C SER A 243 -1.81 -1.21 4.68
N LYS A 244 -3.15 -1.26 4.63
CA LYS A 244 -4.00 -1.90 5.65
C LYS A 244 -3.73 -3.41 5.75
N LEU A 245 -3.64 -4.09 4.60
CA LEU A 245 -3.31 -5.51 4.51
C LEU A 245 -1.89 -5.77 5.00
N TYR A 246 -0.91 -5.01 4.49
CA TYR A 246 0.49 -5.13 4.88
C TYR A 246 0.66 -5.00 6.39
N ARG A 247 0.09 -3.94 6.99
CA ARG A 247 0.22 -3.69 8.43
C ARG A 247 -0.37 -4.83 9.26
N PHE A 248 -1.54 -5.34 8.87
CA PHE A 248 -2.15 -6.48 9.54
C PHE A 248 -1.25 -7.71 9.49
N LEU A 249 -0.80 -8.11 8.30
CA LEU A 249 0.08 -9.26 8.15
C LEU A 249 1.42 -9.06 8.86
N CYS A 250 1.99 -7.85 8.80
CA CYS A 250 3.21 -7.51 9.52
C CYS A 250 3.06 -7.75 11.03
N CYS A 251 1.98 -7.26 11.64
CA CYS A 251 1.71 -7.49 13.06
C CYS A 251 1.55 -8.98 13.38
N GLU A 252 0.70 -9.67 12.65
CA GLU A 252 0.38 -11.08 12.91
C GLU A 252 1.60 -11.98 12.71
N MET A 253 2.34 -11.78 11.63
CA MET A 253 3.52 -12.58 11.31
C MET A 253 4.70 -12.27 12.22
N CYS A 254 4.87 -11.03 12.66
CA CYS A 254 5.84 -10.69 13.72
C CYS A 254 5.50 -11.38 15.04
N ALA A 255 4.21 -11.50 15.39
CA ALA A 255 3.80 -12.19 16.62
C ALA A 255 4.08 -13.70 16.55
N MET A 256 3.87 -14.33 15.39
CA MET A 256 4.07 -15.78 15.22
C MET A 256 5.53 -16.18 14.98
N ASN A 257 6.23 -15.49 14.07
CA ASN A 257 7.54 -15.92 13.56
C ASN A 257 8.50 -14.74 13.37
N HIS A 258 8.79 -14.04 14.47
CA HIS A 258 9.59 -12.82 14.44
C HIS A 258 10.98 -13.01 13.81
N VAL A 259 11.66 -14.14 14.01
CA VAL A 259 13.03 -14.35 13.51
C VAL A 259 13.08 -14.38 11.99
N ASN A 260 12.26 -15.22 11.36
CA ASN A 260 12.24 -15.34 9.91
C ASN A 260 11.75 -14.06 9.25
N ILE A 261 10.72 -13.44 9.83
CA ILE A 261 10.11 -12.25 9.27
C ILE A 261 11.02 -11.04 9.36
N ARG A 262 11.80 -10.90 10.44
CA ARG A 262 12.88 -9.91 10.52
C ARG A 262 13.91 -10.14 9.42
N ARG A 263 14.42 -11.37 9.28
CA ARG A 263 15.44 -11.70 8.28
C ARG A 263 15.00 -11.33 6.87
N ILE A 264 13.78 -11.73 6.49
CA ILE A 264 13.23 -11.45 5.15
C ILE A 264 13.05 -9.94 4.95
N ASN A 265 12.47 -9.22 5.91
CA ASN A 265 12.26 -7.78 5.77
C ASN A 265 13.57 -7.01 5.70
N CYS A 266 14.59 -7.36 6.51
CA CYS A 266 15.90 -6.73 6.41
C CYS A 266 16.58 -7.00 5.06
N GLN A 267 16.45 -8.22 4.51
CA GLN A 267 16.96 -8.53 3.17
C GLN A 267 16.28 -7.71 2.08
N ILE A 268 14.96 -7.56 2.15
CA ILE A 268 14.20 -6.74 1.21
C ILE A 268 14.61 -5.27 1.36
N PHE A 269 14.66 -4.75 2.58
CA PHE A 269 15.03 -3.37 2.85
C PHE A 269 16.46 -3.05 2.38
N ALA A 270 17.41 -3.96 2.62
CA ALA A 270 18.78 -3.85 2.10
C ALA A 270 18.78 -3.74 0.57
N GLY A 271 18.07 -4.62 -0.13
CA GLY A 271 17.97 -4.58 -1.59
C GLY A 271 17.35 -3.28 -2.11
N LEU A 272 16.30 -2.77 -1.45
CA LEU A 272 15.70 -1.48 -1.81
C LEU A 272 16.68 -0.32 -1.61
N LEU A 273 17.40 -0.32 -0.49
CA LEU A 273 18.36 0.74 -0.15
C LEU A 273 19.55 0.73 -1.12
N ASP A 274 20.12 -0.44 -1.41
CA ASP A 274 21.23 -0.59 -2.35
C ASP A 274 20.86 -0.13 -3.76
N GLN A 275 19.66 -0.49 -4.22
CA GLN A 275 19.14 -0.01 -5.51
C GLN A 275 18.91 1.50 -5.49
N ALA A 276 18.29 2.05 -4.45
CA ALA A 276 18.02 3.48 -4.35
C ALA A 276 19.32 4.30 -4.34
N VAL A 277 20.36 3.83 -3.65
CA VAL A 277 21.69 4.45 -3.64
C VAL A 277 22.36 4.34 -5.01
N SER A 278 22.31 3.16 -5.64
CA SER A 278 22.95 2.93 -6.94
C SER A 278 22.31 3.77 -8.06
N HIS A 279 20.98 3.80 -8.13
CA HIS A 279 20.24 4.59 -9.12
C HIS A 279 20.39 6.10 -8.90
N SER A 280 20.50 6.55 -7.64
CA SER A 280 20.79 7.96 -7.38
C SER A 280 22.11 8.37 -8.04
N ARG A 281 23.17 7.55 -7.97
CA ARG A 281 24.49 7.92 -8.52
C ARG A 281 24.55 7.92 -10.05
N THR A 282 23.78 7.07 -10.71
CA THR A 282 23.77 6.96 -12.18
C THR A 282 22.89 8.04 -12.82
N ALA A 283 21.73 8.34 -12.23
CA ALA A 283 20.79 9.33 -12.77
C ALA A 283 21.34 10.77 -12.85
N TRP A 284 22.33 11.13 -12.01
CA TRP A 284 22.96 12.46 -12.05
C TRP A 284 24.17 12.56 -12.97
N LYS A 285 24.75 11.45 -13.42
CA LYS A 285 25.99 11.45 -14.23
C LYS A 285 25.75 11.44 -15.73
N SER A 286 24.58 10.99 -16.19
CA SER A 286 24.17 11.08 -17.59
C SER A 286 23.21 12.26 -17.76
N PHE A 287 23.60 13.26 -18.56
CA PHE A 287 22.73 14.38 -18.96
C PHE A 287 21.50 13.93 -19.77
N ASP A 288 21.47 12.67 -20.23
CA ASP A 288 20.30 12.03 -20.83
C ASP A 288 19.38 11.46 -19.73
N LEU A 289 18.51 12.32 -19.21
CA LEU A 289 17.44 11.95 -18.28
C LEU A 289 16.43 11.06 -18.98
N ASN A 290 16.60 9.74 -18.90
CA ASN A 290 15.55 8.81 -19.27
C ASN A 290 14.47 8.85 -18.17
N GLU A 291 13.27 9.34 -18.48
CA GLU A 291 12.14 9.49 -17.51
C GLU A 291 11.88 8.19 -16.73
N ASP A 292 12.09 7.05 -17.37
CA ASP A 292 11.95 5.72 -16.78
C ASP A 292 12.90 5.49 -15.59
N ALA A 293 14.13 6.02 -15.63
CA ALA A 293 15.10 5.88 -14.55
C ALA A 293 14.73 6.73 -13.33
N ILE A 294 14.13 7.89 -13.56
CA ILE A 294 13.58 8.74 -12.50
C ILE A 294 12.38 8.05 -11.87
N GLU A 295 11.44 7.55 -12.67
CA GLU A 295 10.27 6.82 -12.16
C GLU A 295 10.69 5.59 -11.34
N ALA A 296 11.66 4.81 -11.82
CA ALA A 296 12.19 3.65 -11.09
C ALA A 296 12.76 4.05 -9.73
N THR A 297 13.54 5.13 -9.69
CA THR A 297 14.13 5.67 -8.46
C THR A 297 13.06 6.17 -7.48
N GLU A 298 12.05 6.89 -7.98
CA GLU A 298 10.90 7.34 -7.19
C GLU A 298 10.12 6.15 -6.60
N ASN A 299 9.93 5.09 -7.38
CA ASN A 299 9.25 3.89 -6.94
C ASN A 299 10.03 3.16 -5.82
N LEU A 300 11.36 3.15 -5.86
CA LEU A 300 12.18 2.61 -4.77
C LEU A 300 11.98 3.41 -3.47
N TYR A 301 12.00 4.74 -3.55
CA TYR A 301 11.76 5.58 -2.37
C TYR A 301 10.35 5.40 -1.81
N LYS A 302 9.33 5.25 -2.68
CA LYS A 302 7.96 4.92 -2.25
C LYS A 302 7.89 3.58 -1.53
N GLN A 303 8.63 2.56 -1.98
CA GLN A 303 8.68 1.25 -1.32
C GLN A 303 9.37 1.34 0.05
N ILE A 304 10.48 2.08 0.16
CA ILE A 304 11.15 2.35 1.44
C ILE A 304 10.20 3.09 2.40
N GLU A 305 9.56 4.16 1.94
CA GLU A 305 8.56 4.91 2.72
C GLU A 305 7.42 4.00 3.17
N PHE A 306 6.88 3.16 2.28
CA PHE A 306 5.79 2.24 2.59
C PHE A 306 6.16 1.26 3.70
N VAL A 307 7.33 0.63 3.61
CA VAL A 307 7.82 -0.30 4.65
C VAL A 307 7.95 0.42 5.98
N LEU A 308 8.55 1.62 6.00
CA LEU A 308 8.74 2.40 7.23
C LEU A 308 7.41 2.94 7.82
N ALA A 309 6.46 3.30 6.98
CA ALA A 309 5.19 3.89 7.41
C ALA A 309 4.16 2.87 7.90
N HIS A 310 4.25 1.61 7.46
CA HIS A 310 3.20 0.60 7.67
C HIS A 310 3.65 -0.65 8.40
N SER A 311 4.94 -0.83 8.64
CA SER A 311 5.42 -1.90 9.52
C SER A 311 4.98 -1.69 10.96
N CYS A 312 4.90 -2.77 11.73
CA CYS A 312 4.68 -2.69 13.17
C CYS A 312 5.92 -2.15 13.90
N ASP A 313 5.75 -1.58 15.09
CA ASP A 313 6.83 -0.97 15.88
C ASP A 313 8.02 -1.93 16.09
N GLN A 314 7.72 -3.21 16.32
CA GLN A 314 8.73 -4.25 16.45
C GLN A 314 9.58 -4.34 15.18
N MET A 315 8.95 -4.46 14.01
CA MET A 315 9.65 -4.56 12.74
C MET A 315 10.47 -3.31 12.43
N ILE A 316 9.95 -2.12 12.74
CA ILE A 316 10.69 -0.86 12.57
C ILE A 316 11.95 -0.83 13.43
N ASP A 317 11.85 -1.17 14.71
CA ASP A 317 13.02 -1.26 15.59
C ASP A 317 14.05 -2.26 15.06
N PHE A 318 13.62 -3.43 14.56
CA PHE A 318 14.53 -4.43 13.97
C PHE A 318 15.21 -4.00 12.69
N ILE A 319 14.48 -3.38 11.77
CA ILE A 319 15.07 -2.84 10.53
C ILE A 319 16.11 -1.79 10.91
N PHE A 320 15.78 -0.89 11.84
CA PHE A 320 16.65 0.22 12.19
C PHE A 320 17.91 -0.22 12.95
N ARG A 321 17.79 -1.15 13.91
CA ARG A 321 18.92 -1.73 14.66
C ARG A 321 19.67 -2.84 13.90
N TYR A 322 19.31 -3.13 12.65
CA TYR A 322 19.89 -4.24 11.90
C TYR A 322 21.42 -4.13 11.82
N LYS A 323 22.12 -5.18 12.29
CA LYS A 323 23.60 -5.25 12.34
C LYS A 323 24.21 -3.96 12.88
N ASP A 324 23.78 -3.55 14.08
CA ASP A 324 24.28 -2.36 14.78
C ASP A 324 24.14 -1.08 13.95
N PHE A 325 22.90 -0.79 13.53
CA PHE A 325 22.54 0.39 12.74
C PHE A 325 23.20 0.45 11.34
N HIS A 326 23.46 -0.70 10.72
CA HIS A 326 24.11 -0.81 9.41
C HIS A 326 23.44 0.06 8.33
N PHE A 327 22.10 0.07 8.26
CA PHE A 327 21.39 0.88 7.26
C PHE A 327 21.53 2.38 7.50
N LEU A 328 21.56 2.83 8.76
CA LEU A 328 21.82 4.23 9.08
C LEU A 328 23.22 4.63 8.66
N SER A 329 24.23 3.82 9.01
CA SER A 329 25.62 4.01 8.58
C SER A 329 25.73 4.10 7.06
N LEU A 330 25.07 3.19 6.32
CA LEU A 330 25.07 3.20 4.87
C LEU A 330 24.44 4.48 4.29
N VAL A 331 23.30 4.92 4.86
CA VAL A 331 22.63 6.16 4.45
C VAL A 331 23.53 7.38 4.64
N LEU A 332 24.25 7.47 5.78
CA LEU A 332 25.18 8.55 6.07
C LEU A 332 26.41 8.52 5.14
N GLN A 333 27.09 7.37 5.02
CA GLN A 333 28.25 7.21 4.13
C GLN A 333 27.94 7.58 2.68
N ARG A 334 26.72 7.28 2.23
CA ARG A 334 26.26 7.52 0.86
C ARG A 334 25.62 8.90 0.69
N LYS A 335 25.54 9.71 1.75
CA LYS A 335 24.89 11.03 1.78
C LYS A 335 23.44 10.99 1.23
N ASN A 336 22.71 9.89 1.48
CA ASN A 336 21.34 9.74 0.98
C ASN A 336 20.33 10.47 1.89
N LEU A 337 20.25 11.79 1.71
CA LEU A 337 19.38 12.66 2.50
C LEU A 337 17.90 12.26 2.45
N ARG A 338 17.45 11.69 1.34
CA ARG A 338 16.05 11.32 1.18
C ARG A 338 15.67 10.17 2.11
N VAL A 339 16.47 9.11 2.16
CA VAL A 339 16.24 8.02 3.13
C VAL A 339 16.44 8.52 4.56
N PHE A 340 17.41 9.39 4.80
CA PHE A 340 17.59 9.98 6.13
C PHE A 340 16.36 10.76 6.60
N HIS A 341 15.71 11.52 5.70
CA HIS A 341 14.44 12.18 6.00
C HIS A 341 13.31 11.20 6.29
N LEU A 342 13.24 10.08 5.58
CA LEU A 342 12.28 9.00 5.90
C LEU A 342 12.57 8.43 7.29
N PHE A 343 13.84 8.20 7.66
CA PHE A 343 14.19 7.79 9.02
C PHE A 343 13.77 8.82 10.06
N LYS A 344 14.04 10.12 9.85
CA LYS A 344 13.58 11.19 10.73
C LYS A 344 12.05 11.21 10.88
N GLN A 345 11.30 10.86 9.84
CA GLN A 345 9.85 10.89 9.84
C GLN A 345 9.23 9.69 10.56
N PHE A 346 9.80 8.48 10.39
CA PHE A 346 9.17 7.23 10.82
C PHE A 346 9.87 6.52 11.98
N ILE A 347 11.13 6.84 12.28
CA ILE A 347 11.87 6.28 13.41
C ILE A 347 11.72 7.19 14.62
N LEU A 348 11.57 6.59 15.81
CA LEU A 348 11.49 7.34 17.05
C LEU A 348 12.75 8.19 17.24
N LYS A 349 12.57 9.46 17.64
CA LYS A 349 13.66 10.44 17.75
C LYS A 349 14.81 9.94 18.64
N ASN A 350 14.50 9.34 19.79
CA ASN A 350 15.50 8.78 20.71
C ASN A 350 16.30 7.64 20.07
N LEU A 351 15.62 6.75 19.33
CA LEU A 351 16.25 5.64 18.64
C LEU A 351 17.16 6.12 17.51
N LEU A 352 16.74 7.15 16.77
CA LEU A 352 17.56 7.76 15.73
C LEU A 352 18.81 8.44 16.31
N LEU A 353 18.68 9.11 17.46
CA LEU A 353 19.83 9.70 18.16
C LEU A 353 20.80 8.62 18.68
N GLU A 354 20.29 7.54 19.25
CA GLU A 354 21.10 6.37 19.67
C GLU A 354 21.91 5.81 18.49
N GLY A 355 21.28 5.63 17.34
CA GLY A 355 21.97 5.16 16.13
C GLY A 355 23.03 6.15 15.63
N LEU A 356 22.75 7.45 15.68
CA LEU A 356 23.72 8.47 15.27
C LEU A 356 24.95 8.51 16.18
N GLU A 357 24.76 8.37 17.49
CA GLU A 357 25.86 8.22 18.45
C GLU A 357 26.70 6.97 18.15
N HIS A 358 26.04 5.85 17.84
CA HIS A 358 26.72 4.62 17.46
C HIS A 358 27.54 4.75 16.16
N CYS A 359 27.10 5.58 15.21
CA CYS A 359 27.81 5.81 13.94
C CYS A 359 29.08 6.67 14.07
N LYS A 360 29.27 7.43 15.17
CA LYS A 360 30.41 8.35 15.35
C LYS A 360 31.80 7.74 15.07
N PRO A 361 32.11 6.50 15.48
CA PRO A 361 33.43 5.90 15.20
C PRO A 361 33.67 5.58 13.71
N PHE A 362 32.62 5.51 12.90
CA PHE A 362 32.68 4.99 11.53
C PHE A 362 32.38 6.05 10.46
N ILE A 363 31.86 7.21 10.87
CA ILE A 363 31.38 8.29 10.01
C ILE A 363 32.05 9.60 10.44
N PRO A 364 32.46 10.47 9.51
CA PRO A 364 33.03 11.78 9.85
C PRO A 364 32.16 12.56 10.84
N GLU A 365 32.80 13.13 11.86
CA GLU A 365 32.13 13.76 13.01
C GLU A 365 31.23 14.92 12.57
N ASP A 366 31.65 15.69 11.56
CA ASP A 366 30.89 16.77 10.93
C ASP A 366 29.56 16.27 10.34
N GLN A 367 29.56 15.10 9.68
CA GLN A 367 28.36 14.52 9.08
C GLN A 367 27.39 14.04 10.15
N VAL A 368 27.90 13.38 11.20
CA VAL A 368 27.09 12.92 12.32
C VAL A 368 26.50 14.11 13.08
N GLN A 369 27.29 15.14 13.36
CA GLN A 369 26.82 16.34 14.04
C GLN A 369 25.77 17.09 13.21
N ALA A 370 25.94 17.18 11.88
CA ALA A 370 24.93 17.74 10.99
C ALA A 370 23.62 16.94 11.02
N ALA A 371 23.69 15.61 11.02
CA ALA A 371 22.55 14.73 11.14
C ALA A 371 21.83 14.89 12.50
N ILE A 372 22.58 14.97 13.61
CA ILE A 372 22.05 15.25 14.95
C ILE A 372 21.32 16.59 14.95
N ASN A 373 21.92 17.65 14.41
CA ASN A 373 21.31 18.97 14.32
C ASN A 373 19.99 18.96 13.52
N LEU A 374 19.91 18.16 12.45
CA LEU A 374 18.67 17.98 11.68
C LEU A 374 17.58 17.26 12.48
N VAL A 375 17.95 16.36 13.39
CA VAL A 375 17.00 15.61 14.24
C VAL A 375 16.54 16.43 15.43
N THR A 376 17.43 17.25 16.00
CA THR A 376 17.15 18.07 17.19
C THR A 376 16.45 19.37 16.86
N ASN A 377 16.81 20.06 15.76
CA ASN A 377 16.22 21.33 15.37
C ASN A 377 15.09 21.15 14.36
N GLN A 378 13.88 21.62 14.71
CA GLN A 378 12.74 21.66 13.79
C GLN A 378 12.86 22.76 12.70
N ASN A 379 13.73 23.75 12.89
CA ASN A 379 13.79 24.99 12.09
C ASN A 379 15.03 25.17 11.19
N VAL A 380 15.92 24.18 11.04
CA VAL A 380 17.06 24.35 10.11
C VAL A 380 16.56 24.19 8.67
N CYS A 381 16.53 25.33 7.98
CA CYS A 381 16.13 25.48 6.59
C CYS A 381 16.84 24.47 5.68
N ARG A 382 16.09 23.88 4.73
CA ARG A 382 16.51 22.88 3.73
C ARG A 382 17.77 23.23 2.88
N ARG A 383 18.32 24.44 3.05
CA ARG A 383 19.40 25.01 2.22
C ARG A 383 20.82 24.80 2.75
N PHE A 384 21.02 24.44 4.02
CA PHE A 384 22.38 24.45 4.61
C PHE A 384 23.27 23.25 4.24
N TRP A 385 22.73 22.19 3.63
CA TRP A 385 23.55 21.04 3.20
C TRP A 385 24.22 21.21 1.83
N TRP A 386 23.86 22.24 1.05
CA TRP A 386 24.38 22.40 -0.31
C TRP A 386 25.73 23.11 -0.40
N PHE A 387 26.27 23.67 0.69
CA PHE A 387 27.45 24.55 0.62
C PHE A 387 28.61 24.21 1.55
N THR A 388 28.55 23.13 2.33
CA THR A 388 29.66 22.79 3.23
C THR A 388 30.43 21.51 2.93
N PHE A 389 30.08 20.69 1.92
CA PHE A 389 30.94 19.57 1.47
C PHE A 389 30.71 19.10 0.03
#